data_AF-A0A482XKJ7-F1
#
_entry.id   AF-A0A482XKJ7-F1
#
_cell.length_a   1.000
_cell.length_b   1.000
_cell.length_c   1.000
_cell.angle_alpha   90.00
_cell.angle_beta   90.00
_cell.angle_gamma   90.00
#
_symmetry.space_group_name_H-M   'P 1'
#
loop_
_entity.id
_entity.type
_entity.pdbx_description
1 polymer ?
#
loop_
_entity_poly.entity_id
_entity_poly.type
_entity_poly.pdbx_seq_one_letter_code
_entity_poly.pdbx_strand_id
1 'polypeptide(L)'
;IAADDCDEAIVIVLSDANLSRYSIPARDLALALNANSKVQSYILFIGSLGDQAKRLTNALPAGRGYLCMDVTEIPQILQQIFTASLLNSR
;
A
#
# COMPACT_ATOMS: atom_id res chain seq x y z
N ILE A 1 7.92 -6.40 -21.70
CA ILE A 1 8.21 -6.33 -20.25
C ILE A 1 8.54 -7.76 -19.87
N ALA A 2 9.77 -8.02 -19.42
CA ALA A 2 10.27 -9.38 -19.25
C ALA A 2 9.33 -10.17 -18.33
N ALA A 3 8.82 -11.28 -18.84
CA ALA A 3 8.15 -12.32 -18.08
C ALA A 3 9.23 -13.15 -17.36
N ASP A 4 10.11 -12.47 -16.63
CA ASP A 4 11.05 -13.17 -15.76
C ASP A 4 10.24 -13.75 -14.61
N ASP A 5 10.40 -15.05 -14.38
CA ASP A 5 9.99 -15.71 -13.16
C ASP A 5 10.74 -15.01 -12.01
N CYS A 6 10.07 -14.03 -11.41
CA CYS A 6 10.51 -13.41 -10.17
C CYS A 6 9.95 -14.22 -9.01
N ASP A 7 10.83 -14.65 -8.12
CA ASP A 7 10.44 -15.36 -6.90
C ASP A 7 9.52 -14.47 -6.03
N GLU A 8 9.77 -13.16 -6.05
CA GLU A 8 8.99 -12.16 -5.34
C GLU A 8 8.70 -10.93 -6.22
N ALA A 9 7.44 -10.49 -6.22
CA ALA A 9 7.03 -9.24 -6.84
C ALA A 9 6.35 -8.34 -5.80
N ILE A 10 6.82 -7.09 -5.69
CA ILE A 10 6.29 -6.10 -4.77
C ILE A 10 5.82 -4.87 -5.56
N VAL A 11 4.65 -4.34 -5.20
CA VAL A 11 4.13 -3.06 -5.68
C VAL A 11 3.90 -2.15 -4.48
N ILE A 12 4.45 -0.94 -4.51
CA ILE A 12 4.22 0.08 -3.50
C ILE A 12 3.57 1.28 -4.18
N VAL A 13 2.33 1.58 -3.79
CA VAL A 13 1.57 2.72 -4.27
C VAL A 13 1.79 3.90 -3.32
N LEU A 14 2.17 5.06 -3.85
CA LEU A 14 2.24 6.31 -3.09
C LEU A 14 1.04 7.19 -3.46
N SER A 15 0.29 7.70 -2.49
CA SER A 15 -0.91 8.52 -2.74
C SER A 15 -1.04 9.64 -1.71
N ASP A 16 -1.52 10.81 -2.11
CA ASP A 16 -1.84 11.94 -1.21
C ASP A 16 -3.13 11.74 -0.37
N ALA A 17 -3.66 10.51 -0.35
CA ALA A 17 -4.92 10.11 0.29
C ALA A 17 -6.18 10.78 -0.26
N ASN A 18 -6.10 11.48 -1.40
CA ASN A 18 -7.22 12.25 -1.95
C ASN A 18 -8.15 11.43 -2.87
N LEU A 19 -8.39 10.15 -2.52
CA LEU A 19 -9.11 9.19 -3.38
C LEU A 19 -10.57 9.59 -3.63
N SER A 20 -11.21 10.21 -2.63
CA SER A 20 -12.59 10.68 -2.72
C SER A 20 -12.76 11.75 -3.81
N ARG A 21 -11.75 12.62 -4.00
CA ARG A 21 -11.76 13.66 -5.03
C ARG A 21 -11.75 13.07 -6.44
N TYR A 22 -11.17 11.89 -6.62
CA TYR A 22 -11.11 11.19 -7.90
C TYR A 22 -12.21 10.13 -8.05
N SER A 23 -13.18 10.09 -7.12
CA SER A 23 -14.24 9.07 -7.10
C SER A 23 -13.69 7.64 -7.10
N ILE A 24 -12.57 7.40 -6.42
CA ILE A 24 -11.97 6.06 -6.27
C ILE A 24 -12.50 5.45 -4.96
N PRO A 25 -13.38 4.43 -5.02
CA PRO A 25 -13.87 3.77 -3.83
C PRO A 25 -12.76 2.97 -3.15
N ALA A 26 -12.71 2.99 -1.82
CA ALA A 26 -11.74 2.21 -1.04
C ALA A 26 -11.80 0.70 -1.38
N ARG A 27 -13.00 0.18 -1.68
CA ARG A 27 -13.23 -1.21 -2.11
C ARG A 27 -12.52 -1.53 -3.43
N ASP A 28 -12.55 -0.62 -4.40
CA ASP A 28 -11.98 -0.88 -5.71
C ASP A 28 -10.45 -0.84 -5.64
N LEU A 29 -9.91 0.08 -4.84
CA LEU A 29 -8.49 0.09 -4.50
C LEU A 29 -8.07 -1.21 -3.79
N ALA A 30 -8.86 -1.68 -2.82
CA ALA A 30 -8.60 -2.94 -2.13
C ALA A 30 -8.59 -4.13 -3.11
N LEU A 31 -9.55 -4.19 -4.05
CA LEU A 31 -9.58 -5.21 -5.10
C LEU A 31 -8.35 -5.12 -6.00
N ALA A 32 -7.94 -3.92 -6.42
CA ALA A 32 -6.77 -3.71 -7.26
C ALA A 32 -5.47 -4.16 -6.56
N LEU A 33 -5.29 -3.82 -5.28
CA LEU A 33 -4.16 -4.25 -4.45
C LEU A 33 -4.15 -5.77 -4.17
N ASN A 34 -5.24 -6.49 -4.49
CA ASN A 34 -5.35 -7.94 -4.34
C ASN A 34 -5.56 -8.67 -5.68
N ALA A 35 -5.42 -7.98 -6.82
CA ALA A 35 -5.74 -8.53 -8.12
C ALA A 35 -4.84 -9.71 -8.53
N ASN A 36 -3.63 -9.79 -7.98
CA ASN A 36 -2.69 -10.88 -8.22
C ASN A 36 -2.07 -11.35 -6.91
N SER A 37 -2.32 -12.61 -6.54
CA SER A 37 -1.79 -13.22 -5.32
C SER A 37 -0.28 -13.42 -5.32
N LYS A 38 0.37 -13.39 -6.49
CA LYS A 38 1.84 -13.45 -6.63
C LYS A 38 2.52 -12.11 -6.38
N VAL A 39 1.76 -11.02 -6.22
CA VAL A 39 2.28 -9.67 -6.04
C VAL A 39 1.90 -9.15 -4.65
N GLN A 40 2.90 -8.88 -3.83
CA GLN A 40 2.70 -8.19 -2.55
C GLN A 40 2.48 -6.70 -2.82
N SER A 41 1.25 -6.24 -2.65
CA SER A 41 0.88 -4.85 -2.92
C SER A 41 0.63 -4.09 -1.63
N TYR A 42 1.24 -2.92 -1.53
CA TYR A 42 1.15 -2.01 -0.39
C TYR A 42 0.76 -0.61 -0.86
N ILE A 43 0.11 0.17 0.00
CA ILE A 43 -0.14 1.60 -0.24
C ILE A 43 0.36 2.45 0.93
N LEU A 44 1.06 3.52 0.59
CA LEU A 44 1.53 4.57 1.48
C LEU A 44 0.78 5.86 1.18
N PHE A 45 -0.07 6.27 2.11
CA PHE A 45 -0.74 7.55 2.08
C PHE A 45 0.18 8.64 2.65
N ILE A 46 0.44 9.70 1.88
CA ILE A 46 1.28 10.83 2.24
C ILE A 46 0.37 12.01 2.56
N GLY A 47 0.45 12.48 3.81
CA GLY A 47 -0.48 13.44 4.37
C GLY A 47 -1.77 12.76 4.85
N SER A 48 -2.43 13.39 5.81
CA SER A 48 -3.81 13.05 6.17
C SER A 48 -4.69 14.27 6.01
N LEU A 49 -5.72 14.14 5.19
CA LEU A 49 -6.96 14.86 5.47
C LEU A 49 -7.77 14.01 6.45
N GLY A 50 -7.36 14.06 7.72
CA GLY A 50 -8.14 13.56 8.87
C GLY A 50 -8.47 12.06 8.85
N ASP A 51 -9.68 11.71 9.31
CA ASP A 51 -10.18 10.34 9.50
C ASP A 51 -10.18 9.46 8.23
N GLN A 52 -10.07 10.04 7.04
CA GLN A 52 -10.18 9.30 5.78
C GLN A 52 -9.07 8.27 5.62
N ALA A 53 -7.82 8.65 5.85
CA ALA A 53 -6.69 7.73 5.70
C ALA A 53 -6.78 6.56 6.68
N LYS A 54 -7.21 6.82 7.92
CA LYS A 54 -7.40 5.78 8.94
C LYS A 54 -8.53 4.81 8.56
N ARG A 55 -9.64 5.32 8.02
CA ARG A 55 -10.75 4.49 7.51
C ARG A 55 -10.35 3.68 6.29
N LEU A 56 -9.56 4.26 5.39
CA LEU A 56 -9.00 3.59 4.22
C LEU A 56 -8.07 2.45 4.62
N THR A 57 -7.15 2.68 5.55
CA THR A 57 -6.27 1.63 6.07
C THR A 57 -7.06 0.51 6.74
N ASN A 58 -8.14 0.82 7.46
CA ASN A 58 -9.03 -0.20 8.06
C ASN A 58 -9.84 -0.99 7.02
N ALA A 59 -10.09 -0.42 5.84
CA ALA A 59 -10.80 -1.10 4.75
C ALA A 59 -9.87 -1.99 3.90
N LEU A 60 -8.55 -1.82 4.05
CA LEU A 60 -7.54 -2.65 3.41
C LEU A 60 -7.21 -3.87 4.28
N PRO A 61 -6.72 -4.97 3.68
CA PRO A 61 -6.19 -6.09 4.46
C PRO A 61 -5.10 -5.62 5.43
N ALA A 62 -5.09 -6.20 6.63
CA ALA A 62 -4.13 -5.84 7.68
C ALA A 62 -2.68 -5.90 7.15
N GLY A 63 -1.91 -4.86 7.47
CA GLY A 63 -0.50 -4.75 7.04
C GLY A 63 -0.27 -4.30 5.59
N ARG A 64 -1.30 -3.89 4.84
CA ARG A 64 -1.16 -3.41 3.46
C ARG A 64 -1.30 -1.90 3.26
N GLY A 65 -1.71 -1.17 4.28
CA GLY A 65 -1.89 0.28 4.23
C GLY A 65 -1.05 1.00 5.29
N TYR A 66 -0.36 2.05 4.89
CA TYR A 66 0.50 2.88 5.73
C TYR A 66 0.13 4.35 5.58
N LEU A 67 0.33 5.11 6.66
CA LEU A 67 0.14 6.56 6.68
C LEU A 67 1.46 7.23 7.04
N CYS A 68 1.86 8.20 6.23
CA CYS A 68 3.04 9.03 6.40
C CYS A 68 2.57 10.47 6.59
N MET A 69 2.76 11.01 7.79
CA MET A 69 2.42 12.39 8.11
C MET A 69 3.59 13.34 7.82
N ASP A 70 4.81 12.82 7.94
CA ASP A 70 6.04 13.51 7.60
C ASP A 70 6.79 12.70 6.54
N VAL A 71 7.09 13.33 5.39
CA VAL A 71 7.80 12.71 4.27
C VAL A 71 9.20 12.24 4.64
N THR A 72 9.79 12.76 5.73
CA THR A 72 11.06 12.26 6.27
C THR A 72 10.96 10.85 6.85
N GLU A 73 9.75 10.36 7.16
CA GLU A 73 9.50 9.01 7.68
C GLU A 73 9.39 7.96 6.57
N ILE A 74 9.26 8.37 5.29
CA ILE A 74 9.11 7.45 4.15
C ILE A 74 10.19 6.35 4.13
N PRO A 75 11.50 6.65 4.31
CA PRO A 75 12.53 5.61 4.32
C PRO A 75 12.30 4.55 5.40
N GLN A 76 11.86 4.95 6.59
CA GLN A 76 11.57 4.04 7.70
C GLN A 76 10.34 3.17 7.41
N ILE A 77 9.29 3.75 6.82
CA ILE A 77 8.09 3.02 6.44
C ILE A 77 8.39 2.01 5.33
N LEU A 78 9.19 2.39 4.32
CA LEU A 78 9.63 1.46 3.28
C LEU A 78 10.45 0.30 3.89
N GLN A 79 11.33 0.58 4.84
CA GLN A 79 12.07 -0.48 5.55
C GLN A 79 11.13 -1.46 6.27
N GLN A 80 10.07 -0.96 6.90
CA GLN A 80 9.05 -1.81 7.53
C GLN A 80 8.31 -2.68 6.51
N ILE A 81 7.92 -2.11 5.37
CA ILE A 81 7.25 -2.84 4.27
C ILE A 81 8.14 -3.98 3.76
N PHE A 82 9.40 -3.68 3.44
CA PHE A 82 10.32 -4.71 2.92
C PHE A 82 10.63 -5.79 3.97
N THR A 83 10.79 -5.40 5.23
CA THR A 83 11.01 -6.38 6.33
C THR A 83 9.80 -7.31 6.48
N ALA A 84 8.58 -6.78 6.38
CA ALA A 84 7.35 -7.57 6.45
C ALA A 84 7.19 -8.49 5.23
N SER A 85 7.56 -8.03 4.03
CA SER A 85 7.51 -8.86 2.81
C SER A 85 8.41 -10.10 2.93
N LEU A 86 9.65 -9.93 3.40
CA LEU A 86 10.59 -11.04 3.60
C LEU A 86 10.09 -12.11 4.58
N LEU A 87 9.27 -11.72 5.56
CA LEU A 87 8.67 -12.65 6.52
C LEU A 87 7.48 -13.42 5.95
N ASN A 88 6.75 -12.82 5.00
CA ASN A 88 5.58 -13.43 4.35
C ASN A 88 5.95 -14.36 3.18
N SER A 89 7.18 -14.32 2.69
CA SER A 89 7.67 -15.19 1.60
C SER A 89 8.19 -16.55 2.07
N ARG A 90 7.99 -16.92 3.34
CA ARG A 90 8.37 -18.22 3.91
C ARG A 90 7.17 -19.13 4.16
#